data_AF-A0A813LFD3-F1
#
_entry.id   AF-A0A813LFD3-F1
#
_cell.length_a   1.000
_cell.length_b   1.000
_cell.length_c   1.000
_cell.angle_alpha   90.00
_cell.angle_beta   90.00
_cell.angle_gamma   90.00
#
_symmetry.space_group_name_H-M   'P 1'
#
loop_
_entity.id
_entity.type
_entity.pdbx_description
1 polymer ?
#
loop_
_entity_poly.entity_id
_entity_poly.type
_entity_poly.pdbx_seq_one_letter_code
_entity_poly.pdbx_strand_id
1 'polypeptide(L)'
;DGFQPKLPKFGFGDQTSYSITSDLVDSTVETGAVRHGAECFNWYFPQELDPEFLVVWEGFAGEKVSDPTFGVSEMLKEKIKSYIDAFACCARKGKDLPGMPVQ
;
A
#
# COMPACT_ATOMS: atom_id res chain seq x y z
N ASP A 1 -30.89 -3.87 17.79
CA ASP A 1 -30.36 -4.26 16.46
C ASP A 1 -29.27 -3.28 16.05
N GLY A 2 -28.02 -3.75 15.92
CA GLY A 2 -26.87 -2.89 15.62
C GLY A 2 -26.66 -2.70 14.12
N PHE A 3 -26.25 -1.50 13.70
CA PHE A 3 -25.82 -1.22 12.32
C PHE A 3 -24.49 -1.92 12.05
N GLN A 4 -24.50 -2.94 11.18
CA GLN A 4 -23.28 -3.55 10.63
C GLN A 4 -23.14 -3.12 9.18
N PRO A 5 -22.06 -2.41 8.80
CA PRO A 5 -21.84 -2.05 7.41
C PRO A 5 -21.65 -3.31 6.55
N LYS A 6 -22.18 -3.29 5.33
CA LYS A 6 -21.87 -4.33 4.34
C LYS A 6 -20.41 -4.19 3.92
N LEU A 7 -19.55 -5.06 4.43
CA LEU A 7 -18.12 -5.05 4.13
C LEU A 7 -17.85 -5.71 2.76
N PRO A 8 -16.98 -5.13 1.92
CA PRO A 8 -16.48 -5.83 0.74
C PRO A 8 -15.68 -7.08 1.13
N LYS A 9 -15.52 -8.04 0.21
CA LYS A 9 -14.84 -9.33 0.43
C LYS A 9 -13.47 -9.19 1.13
N PHE A 10 -12.68 -8.19 0.73
CA PHE A 10 -11.34 -7.94 1.26
C PHE A 10 -11.27 -6.64 2.08
N GLY A 11 -12.40 -6.12 2.56
CA GLY A 11 -12.46 -4.81 3.20
C GLY A 11 -12.45 -3.65 2.20
N PHE A 12 -12.36 -2.43 2.73
CA PHE A 12 -12.35 -1.22 1.92
C PHE A 12 -10.97 -0.95 1.31
N GLY A 13 -10.95 -0.20 0.22
CA GLY A 13 -9.74 0.19 -0.51
C GLY A 13 -10.12 0.92 -1.80
N ASP A 14 -9.21 1.73 -2.34
CA ASP A 14 -9.35 2.17 -3.73
C ASP A 14 -9.10 1.00 -4.70
N GLN A 15 -9.38 1.21 -5.99
CA GLN A 15 -9.27 0.16 -7.01
C GLN A 15 -7.88 -0.51 -7.04
N THR A 16 -6.81 0.26 -6.84
CA THR A 16 -5.43 -0.24 -6.90
C THR A 16 -5.14 -1.09 -5.67
N SER A 17 -5.39 -0.55 -4.47
CA SER A 17 -5.20 -1.30 -3.22
C SER A 17 -6.06 -2.57 -3.15
N TYR A 18 -7.28 -2.54 -3.68
CA TYR A 18 -8.15 -3.71 -3.73
C TYR A 18 -7.59 -4.80 -4.66
N SER A 19 -7.11 -4.41 -5.85
CA SER A 19 -6.54 -5.35 -6.82
C SER A 19 -5.29 -6.04 -6.26
N ILE A 20 -4.37 -5.27 -5.66
CA ILE A 20 -3.18 -5.80 -4.99
C ILE A 20 -3.58 -6.77 -3.87
N THR A 21 -4.56 -6.40 -3.06
CA THR A 21 -5.03 -7.25 -1.96
C THR A 21 -5.61 -8.56 -2.49
N SER A 22 -6.41 -8.52 -3.56
CA SER A 22 -6.97 -9.71 -4.20
C SER A 22 -5.86 -10.67 -4.65
N ASP A 23 -4.85 -10.15 -5.36
CA ASP A 23 -3.73 -10.95 -5.86
C ASP A 23 -2.89 -11.55 -4.71
N LEU A 24 -2.69 -10.81 -3.61
CA LEU A 24 -2.00 -11.30 -2.42
C LEU A 24 -2.79 -12.39 -1.69
N VAL A 25 -4.11 -12.25 -1.56
CA VAL A 25 -4.97 -13.27 -0.97
C VAL A 25 -4.94 -14.54 -1.82
N ASP A 26 -5.09 -14.40 -3.14
CA ASP A 26 -5.09 -15.54 -4.06
C ASP A 26 -3.74 -16.27 -4.09
N SER A 27 -2.62 -15.52 -4.09
CA SER A 27 -1.27 -16.10 -4.05
C SER A 27 -0.89 -16.74 -2.71
N THR A 28 -1.58 -16.38 -1.63
CA THR A 28 -1.36 -16.94 -0.29
C THR A 28 -2.46 -17.89 0.16
N VAL A 29 -3.35 -18.31 -0.73
CA VAL A 29 -4.55 -19.10 -0.39
C VAL A 29 -4.26 -20.40 0.36
N GLU A 30 -3.13 -21.05 0.08
CA GLU A 30 -2.74 -22.31 0.74
C GLU A 30 -2.39 -22.12 2.22
N THR A 31 -1.89 -20.93 2.60
CA THR A 31 -1.49 -20.62 3.98
C THR A 31 -2.47 -19.68 4.67
N GLY A 32 -3.24 -18.91 3.92
CA GLY A 32 -4.10 -17.85 4.42
C GLY A 32 -3.30 -16.70 5.05
N ALA A 33 -2.07 -16.46 4.61
CA ALA A 33 -1.21 -15.41 5.17
C ALA A 33 -1.80 -14.01 5.02
N VAL A 34 -2.47 -13.73 3.89
CA VAL A 34 -3.22 -12.48 3.66
C VAL A 34 -4.70 -12.80 3.51
N ARG A 35 -5.56 -12.06 4.22
CA ARG A 35 -7.03 -12.33 4.26
C ARG A 35 -7.92 -11.10 4.15
N HIS A 36 -7.35 -9.89 4.23
CA HIS A 36 -8.07 -8.63 4.13
C HIS A 36 -7.12 -7.51 3.67
N GLY A 37 -7.70 -6.35 3.37
CA GLY A 37 -7.00 -5.14 2.94
C GLY A 37 -6.23 -4.45 4.06
N ALA A 38 -5.54 -3.38 3.69
CA ALA A 38 -4.63 -2.66 4.56
C ALA A 38 -5.33 -1.93 5.71
N GLU A 39 -4.62 -1.81 6.85
CA GLU A 39 -5.12 -1.18 8.07
C GLU A 39 -5.50 0.30 7.87
N CYS A 40 -4.88 0.99 6.91
CA CYS A 40 -5.24 2.37 6.58
C CYS A 40 -6.68 2.54 6.03
N PHE A 41 -7.37 1.44 5.70
CA PHE A 41 -8.77 1.39 5.30
C PHE A 41 -9.70 0.79 6.37
N ASN A 42 -9.19 0.47 7.57
CA ASN A 42 -9.96 -0.13 8.65
C ASN A 42 -10.58 0.93 9.58
N TRP A 43 -11.56 1.69 9.07
CA TRP A 43 -12.17 2.80 9.84
C TRP A 43 -13.18 2.37 10.90
N TYR A 44 -13.77 1.19 10.75
CA TYR A 44 -14.80 0.71 11.69
C TYR A 44 -14.19 0.16 12.98
N PHE A 45 -13.00 -0.45 12.88
CA PHE A 45 -12.28 -0.98 14.04
C PHE A 45 -10.76 -0.78 13.90
N PRO A 46 -10.26 0.48 13.95
CA PRO A 46 -8.84 0.76 13.78
C PRO A 46 -8.01 0.06 14.84
N GLN A 47 -6.93 -0.59 14.42
CA GLN A 47 -5.95 -1.24 15.27
C GLN A 47 -4.73 -0.33 15.43
N GLU A 48 -4.07 -0.41 16.59
CA GLU A 48 -2.79 0.28 16.79
C GLU A 48 -1.74 -0.29 15.84
N LEU A 49 -0.95 0.57 15.21
CA LEU A 49 0.12 0.15 14.32
C LEU A 49 1.31 -0.37 15.11
N ASP A 50 1.93 -1.42 14.60
CA ASP A 50 3.18 -1.96 15.15
C ASP A 50 4.33 -0.94 15.04
N PRO A 51 5.29 -0.96 15.98
CA PRO A 51 6.46 -0.07 15.94
C PRO A 51 7.50 -0.47 14.88
N GLU A 52 7.33 -1.61 14.22
CA GLU A 52 8.24 -2.14 13.22
C GLU A 52 7.44 -2.63 12.01
N PHE A 53 7.93 -2.34 10.80
CA PHE A 53 7.28 -2.74 9.56
C PHE A 53 8.24 -3.52 8.67
N LEU A 54 7.71 -4.56 8.02
CA LEU A 54 8.38 -5.18 6.88
C LEU A 54 8.01 -4.42 5.61
N VAL A 55 9.00 -3.82 4.97
CA VAL A 55 8.83 -3.05 3.73
C VAL A 55 9.40 -3.87 2.59
N VAL A 56 8.61 -4.10 1.54
CA VAL A 56 9.04 -4.84 0.35
C VAL A 56 8.78 -3.97 -0.88
N TRP A 57 9.84 -3.65 -1.62
CA TRP A 57 9.75 -3.00 -2.94
C TRP A 57 10.91 -3.46 -3.83
N GLU A 58 10.80 -3.36 -5.15
CA GLU A 58 11.76 -3.93 -6.12
C GLU A 58 13.23 -3.48 -5.91
N GLY A 59 13.45 -2.20 -5.61
CA GLY A 59 14.73 -1.64 -5.16
C GLY A 59 15.03 -1.65 -3.64
N PHE A 60 14.36 -2.47 -2.82
CA PHE A 60 14.65 -2.62 -1.38
C PHE A 60 14.99 -4.08 -1.12
N ALA A 61 16.15 -4.35 -0.54
CA ALA A 61 16.61 -5.70 -0.30
C ALA A 61 15.89 -6.42 0.88
N GLY A 62 14.64 -6.03 1.19
CA GLY A 62 13.80 -6.70 2.18
C GLY A 62 14.28 -6.57 3.63
N GLU A 63 14.95 -5.48 3.99
CA GLU A 63 15.36 -5.24 5.37
C GLU A 63 14.18 -4.80 6.24
N LYS A 64 14.21 -5.14 7.53
CA LYS A 64 13.21 -4.65 8.49
C LYS A 64 13.42 -3.17 8.74
N VAL A 65 12.36 -2.37 8.69
CA VAL A 65 12.43 -0.94 9.00
C VAL A 65 11.75 -0.72 10.35
N SER A 66 12.54 -0.31 11.34
CA SER A 66 12.04 0.11 12.65
C SER A 66 11.60 1.58 12.61
N ASP A 67 10.47 1.90 13.24
CA ASP A 67 9.90 3.25 13.25
C ASP A 67 10.47 4.29 14.29
N PRO A 68 11.54 4.05 15.10
CA PRO A 68 11.89 5.03 16.14
C PRO A 68 12.85 6.16 15.71
N THR A 69 13.41 6.16 14.48
CA THR A 69 14.41 7.22 14.13
C THR A 69 14.47 7.64 12.66
N PHE A 70 14.09 6.76 11.72
CA PHE A 70 13.98 7.05 10.29
C PHE A 70 12.67 6.46 9.76
N GLY A 71 11.57 6.92 10.33
CA GLY A 71 10.28 6.23 10.33
C GLY A 71 9.74 5.92 8.93
N VAL A 72 8.85 4.91 8.87
CA VAL A 72 8.18 4.49 7.63
C VAL A 72 7.49 5.68 6.96
N SER A 73 6.98 6.62 7.75
CA SER A 73 6.35 7.85 7.27
C SER A 73 7.30 8.75 6.47
N GLU A 74 8.55 8.95 6.89
CA GLU A 74 9.53 9.77 6.16
C GLU A 74 9.98 9.08 4.88
N MET A 75 10.23 7.78 4.95
CA MET A 75 10.53 6.96 3.76
C MET A 75 9.40 7.01 2.72
N LEU A 76 8.13 6.91 3.16
CA LEU A 76 6.97 7.06 2.28
C LEU A 76 6.89 8.47 1.69
N LYS A 77 7.10 9.53 2.49
CA LYS A 77 7.10 10.92 2.02
C LYS A 77 8.18 11.15 0.96
N GLU A 78 9.39 10.64 1.18
CA GLU A 78 10.49 10.75 0.21
C GLU A 78 10.13 10.06 -1.12
N LYS A 79 9.50 8.87 -1.07
CA LYS A 79 9.07 8.19 -2.30
C LYS A 79 7.94 8.91 -2.99
N ILE A 80 6.90 9.34 -2.27
CA ILE A 80 5.81 10.12 -2.84
C ILE A 80 6.38 11.37 -3.53
N LYS A 81 7.30 12.08 -2.88
CA LYS A 81 7.97 13.24 -3.46
C LYS A 81 8.74 12.88 -4.72
N SER A 82 9.54 11.81 -4.70
CA SER A 82 10.29 11.32 -5.87
C SER A 82 9.37 10.99 -7.05
N TYR A 83 8.23 10.36 -6.82
CA TYR A 83 7.23 10.07 -7.86
C TYR A 83 6.60 11.34 -8.42
N ILE A 84 6.23 12.30 -7.56
CA ILE A 84 5.68 13.60 -8.00
C ILE A 84 6.70 14.37 -8.84
N ASP A 85 7.96 14.42 -8.40
CA ASP A 85 9.04 15.11 -9.10
C ASP A 85 9.32 14.48 -10.48
N ALA A 86 9.32 13.14 -10.55
CA ALA A 86 9.44 12.39 -11.80
C ALA A 86 8.25 12.69 -12.73
N PHE A 87 7.03 12.70 -12.20
CA PHE A 87 5.83 13.04 -12.95
C PHE A 87 5.90 14.44 -13.55
N ALA A 88 6.23 15.43 -12.73
CA ALA A 88 6.38 16.82 -13.17
C ALA A 88 7.49 16.97 -14.22
N CYS A 89 8.58 16.20 -14.10
CA CYS A 89 9.65 16.17 -15.10
C CYS A 89 9.20 15.60 -16.44
N CYS A 90 8.48 14.48 -16.45
CA CYS A 90 7.95 13.86 -17.66
C CYS A 90 6.90 14.73 -18.35
N ALA A 91 5.98 15.31 -17.57
CA ALA A 91 4.97 16.24 -18.08
C ALA A 91 5.59 17.45 -18.78
N ARG A 92 6.65 18.05 -18.21
CA ARG A 92 7.41 19.15 -18.84
C ARG A 92 8.13 18.74 -20.13
N LYS A 93 8.49 17.46 -20.26
CA LYS A 93 9.26 16.93 -21.39
C LYS A 93 8.37 16.31 -22.49
N GLY A 94 7.05 16.28 -22.32
CA GLY A 94 6.13 15.63 -23.25
C GLY A 94 6.42 14.14 -23.43
N LYS A 95 6.93 13.48 -22.38
CA LYS A 95 7.27 12.05 -22.41
C LYS A 95 6.26 11.25 -21.59
N ASP A 96 5.95 10.05 -22.07
CA ASP A 96 5.20 9.05 -21.31
C ASP A 96 5.98 8.61 -20.06
N LEU A 97 5.25 8.30 -19.01
CA LEU A 97 5.80 7.89 -17.73
C LEU A 97 6.23 6.42 -17.77
N PRO A 98 7.44 6.07 -17.30
CA PRO A 98 7.81 4.68 -17.16
C PRO A 98 6.97 4.04 -16.04
N GLY A 99 6.22 2.99 -16.39
CA GLY A 99 5.57 2.10 -15.41
C GLY A 99 4.16 2.48 -14.94
N MET A 100 3.49 3.45 -15.56
CA MET A 100 2.04 3.59 -15.32
C MET A 100 1.29 2.50 -16.09
N PRO A 101 0.36 1.77 -15.46
CA PRO A 101 -0.56 0.91 -16.19
C PRO A 101 -1.33 1.79 -17.18
N VAL A 102 -1.25 1.45 -18.46
CA VAL A 102 -2.06 2.06 -19.51
C VAL A 102 -3.51 1.69 -19.22
N GLN A 103 -4.36 2.70 -19.03
CA GLN A 103 -5.82 2.50 -18.93
C GLN A 103 -6.40 2.07 -20.28
#